data_AF-E0ST35-F1
#
_entry.id   AF-E0ST35-F1
#
_cell.length_a   1.000
_cell.length_b   1.000
_cell.length_c   1.000
_cell.angle_alpha   90.00
_cell.angle_beta   90.00
_cell.angle_gamma   90.00
#
_symmetry.space_group_name_H-M   'P 1'
#
loop_
_entity.id
_entity.type
_entity.pdbx_description
1 polymer ?
#
loop_
_entity_poly.entity_id
_entity_poly.type
_entity_poly.pdbx_seq_one_letter_code
_entity_poly.pdbx_strand_id
1 'polypeptide(L)'
;MALILNLDLFQSTLILTMGMVVIVLIGIAIFNRLVKSSSEGSEMYIGGESEDVLSLKIPSSEALYWGLVRRVLGNTYRILRDIVHSGILNEWYVYMTLSFVVLLILAVTYVAMVR
;
A
#
# COMPACT_ATOMS: atom_id res chain seq x y z
N MET A 1 39.17 5.20 -0.05
CA MET A 1 39.11 4.54 1.28
C MET A 1 37.64 4.24 1.55
N ALA A 2 37.19 3.01 1.29
CA ALA A 2 35.81 2.63 1.54
C ALA A 2 35.60 2.49 3.05
N LEU A 3 34.66 3.27 3.59
CA LEU A 3 34.32 3.22 5.01
C LEU A 3 33.38 2.02 5.20
N ILE A 4 33.93 0.88 5.63
CA ILE A 4 33.16 -0.32 5.91
C ILE A 4 32.46 -0.11 7.26
N LEU A 5 31.19 0.25 7.20
CA LEU A 5 30.30 0.34 8.36
C LEU A 5 29.92 -1.08 8.79
N ASN A 6 30.55 -1.58 9.84
CA ASN A 6 30.11 -2.81 10.53
C ASN A 6 28.88 -2.50 11.37
N LEU A 7 27.71 -2.53 10.74
CA LEU A 7 26.42 -2.33 11.40
C LEU A 7 25.95 -3.67 11.97
N ASP A 8 25.51 -3.65 13.23
CA ASP A 8 24.81 -4.79 13.82
C ASP A 8 23.49 -5.07 13.05
N LEU A 9 22.97 -6.29 13.15
CA LEU A 9 21.70 -6.70 12.51
C LEU A 9 20.56 -5.74 12.90
N PHE A 10 20.50 -5.34 14.17
CA PHE A 10 19.51 -4.38 14.65
C PHE A 10 19.67 -3.01 13.99
N GLN A 11 20.90 -2.50 13.87
CA GLN A 11 21.17 -1.21 13.25
C GLN A 11 20.85 -1.23 11.74
N SER A 12 21.17 -2.34 11.07
CA SER A 12 20.90 -2.54 9.65
C SER A 12 19.40 -2.56 9.35
N THR A 13 18.63 -3.31 10.14
CA THR A 13 17.16 -3.39 9.98
C THR A 13 16.48 -2.04 10.26
N LEU A 14 16.93 -1.32 11.28
CA LEU A 14 16.40 0.00 11.64
C LEU A 14 16.66 1.05 10.55
N ILE A 15 17.87 1.08 9.98
CA ILE A 15 18.21 2.00 8.89
C ILE A 15 17.38 1.70 7.64
N LEU A 16 17.21 0.43 7.29
CA LEU A 16 16.40 0.02 6.14
C LEU A 16 14.92 0.37 6.32
N THR A 17 14.35 0.14 7.51
CA THR A 17 12.96 0.51 7.79
C THR A 17 12.75 2.03 7.77
N MET A 18 13.67 2.80 8.33
CA MET A 18 13.63 4.27 8.23
C MET A 18 13.72 4.74 6.77
N GLY A 19 14.59 4.13 5.97
CA GLY A 19 14.69 4.41 4.53
C GLY A 19 13.39 4.16 3.78
N MET A 20 12.71 3.03 4.06
CA MET A 20 11.41 2.70 3.47
C MET A 20 10.32 3.70 3.87
N VAL A 21 10.27 4.13 5.14
CA VAL A 21 9.32 5.15 5.61
C VAL A 21 9.53 6.47 4.85
N VAL A 22 10.78 6.91 4.67
CA VAL A 22 11.08 8.14 3.93
C VAL A 22 10.63 8.04 2.47
N ILE A 23 10.88 6.90 1.80
CA ILE A 23 10.42 6.69 0.42
C ILE A 23 8.89 6.76 0.32
N VAL A 24 8.18 6.14 1.27
CA VAL A 24 6.70 6.20 1.33
C VAL A 24 6.20 7.62 1.53
N LEU A 25 6.81 8.38 2.45
CA LEU A 25 6.43 9.78 2.69
C LEU A 25 6.67 10.67 1.47
N ILE A 26 7.78 10.46 0.75
CA ILE A 26 8.06 11.14 -0.52
C ILE A 26 7.00 10.77 -1.56
N GLY A 27 6.65 9.49 -1.68
CA GLY A 27 5.60 9.01 -2.58
C GLY A 27 4.24 9.66 -2.31
N ILE A 28 3.83 9.75 -1.03
CA ILE A 28 2.59 10.43 -0.61
C ILE A 28 2.65 11.92 -0.95
N ALA A 29 3.76 12.59 -0.66
CA ALA A 29 3.91 14.02 -0.95
C ALA A 29 3.85 14.31 -2.46
N ILE A 30 4.45 13.45 -3.28
CA ILE A 30 4.37 13.54 -4.75
C ILE A 30 2.94 13.28 -5.21
N PHE A 31 2.29 12.21 -4.73
CA PHE A 31 0.91 11.88 -5.09
C PHE A 31 -0.04 13.03 -4.77
N ASN A 32 0.04 13.61 -3.58
CA ASN A 32 -0.79 14.75 -3.18
C ASN A 32 -0.55 16.02 -4.00
N ARG A 33 0.66 16.18 -4.58
CA ARG A 33 0.97 17.30 -5.48
C ARG A 33 0.54 17.04 -6.93
N LEU A 34 0.59 15.79 -7.38
CA LEU A 34 0.21 15.40 -8.73
C LEU A 34 -1.31 15.28 -8.90
N VAL A 35 -2.03 14.91 -7.84
CA VAL A 35 -3.50 14.97 -7.80
C VAL A 35 -3.90 16.44 -7.62
N LYS A 36 -3.81 17.22 -8.70
CA LYS A 36 -4.60 18.44 -8.82
C LYS A 36 -6.04 18.01 -9.01
N SER A 37 -6.89 18.23 -8.00
CA SER A 37 -8.33 18.20 -8.19
C SER A 37 -8.69 19.33 -9.15
N SER A 38 -8.93 19.00 -10.41
CA SER A 38 -9.69 19.89 -11.30
C SER A 38 -11.06 20.08 -10.66
N SER A 39 -11.32 21.28 -10.12
CA SER A 39 -12.63 21.61 -9.54
C SER A 39 -13.67 21.92 -10.62
N GLU A 40 -13.27 22.04 -11.88
CA GLU A 40 -14.19 22.23 -12.99
C GLU A 40 -14.82 20.88 -13.37
N GLY A 41 -16.09 20.72 -13.01
CA GLY A 41 -16.90 19.51 -13.23
C GLY A 41 -17.10 18.62 -12.00
N SER A 42 -16.68 19.06 -10.81
CA SER A 42 -16.81 18.30 -9.55
C SER A 42 -18.23 18.24 -8.98
N GLU A 43 -19.12 19.13 -9.41
CA GLU A 43 -20.46 19.24 -8.83
C GLU A 43 -21.48 18.56 -9.73
N MET A 44 -22.13 17.53 -9.20
CA MET A 44 -23.23 16.85 -9.86
C MET A 44 -24.50 17.69 -9.64
N TYR A 45 -24.94 18.41 -10.67
CA TYR A 45 -26.19 19.15 -10.62
C TYR A 45 -27.36 18.16 -10.55
N ILE A 46 -27.90 17.93 -9.34
CA ILE A 46 -29.11 17.14 -9.15
C ILE A 46 -30.31 18.10 -9.22
N GLY A 47 -31.06 18.05 -10.32
CA GLY A 47 -32.32 18.80 -10.46
C GLY A 47 -32.19 20.32 -10.67
N GLY A 48 -30.98 20.83 -10.94
CA GLY A 48 -30.74 22.25 -11.24
C GLY A 48 -30.45 23.15 -10.04
N GLU A 49 -30.32 22.59 -8.84
CA GLU A 49 -29.87 23.30 -7.63
C GLU A 49 -28.44 22.89 -7.25
N SER A 50 -27.74 23.75 -6.51
CA SER A 50 -26.40 23.46 -6.01
C SER A 50 -26.44 22.46 -4.85
N GLU A 51 -25.45 21.55 -4.78
CA GLU A 51 -25.35 20.50 -3.76
C GLU A 51 -25.33 21.04 -2.32
N ASP A 52 -24.98 22.33 -2.13
CA ASP A 52 -25.00 23.01 -0.84
C ASP A 52 -26.35 22.90 -0.11
N VAL A 53 -27.45 22.89 -0.88
CA VAL A 53 -28.82 22.79 -0.35
C VAL A 53 -29.15 21.39 0.17
N LEU A 54 -28.46 20.36 -0.36
CA LEU A 54 -28.68 18.94 -0.05
C LEU A 54 -27.60 18.34 0.87
N SER A 55 -26.58 19.11 1.24
CA SER A 55 -25.43 18.60 1.98
C SER A 55 -25.72 18.38 3.47
N LEU A 56 -26.01 17.13 3.84
CA LEU A 56 -25.56 16.62 5.13
C LEU A 56 -24.03 16.52 5.06
N LYS A 57 -23.36 17.60 5.48
CA LYS A 57 -21.90 17.83 5.42
C LYS A 57 -21.05 16.78 6.16
N ILE A 58 -21.67 15.81 6.82
CA ILE A 58 -21.03 14.73 7.57
C ILE A 58 -21.69 13.41 7.12
N PRO A 59 -20.96 12.51 6.42
CA PRO A 59 -21.50 11.19 6.13
C PRO A 59 -21.80 10.47 7.45
N SER A 60 -22.96 9.85 7.56
CA SER A 60 -23.30 9.06 8.74
C SER A 60 -22.24 7.98 8.96
N SER A 61 -21.99 7.61 10.22
CA SER A 61 -21.06 6.52 10.57
C SER A 61 -21.38 5.24 9.81
N GLU A 62 -22.66 4.98 9.57
CA GLU A 62 -23.15 3.86 8.78
C GLU A 62 -22.78 3.99 7.28
N ALA A 63 -22.90 5.18 6.69
CA ALA A 63 -22.46 5.43 5.31
C ALA A 63 -20.94 5.28 5.14
N LEU A 64 -20.16 5.71 6.13
CA LEU A 64 -18.70 5.53 6.18
C LEU A 64 -18.32 4.05 6.30
N TYR A 65 -18.98 3.31 7.20
CA TYR A 65 -18.78 1.87 7.37
C TYR A 65 -19.05 1.12 6.06
N TRP A 66 -20.21 1.34 5.44
CA TRP A 66 -20.55 0.67 4.19
C TRP A 66 -19.69 1.13 3.01
N GLY A 67 -19.25 2.38 3.00
CA GLY A 67 -18.27 2.89 2.04
C GLY A 67 -16.95 2.15 2.12
N LEU A 68 -16.41 1.97 3.32
CA LEU A 68 -15.17 1.22 3.56
C LEU A 68 -15.33 -0.26 3.19
N VAL A 69 -16.40 -0.90 3.65
CA VAL A 69 -16.64 -2.33 3.37
C VAL A 69 -16.78 -2.58 1.87
N ARG A 70 -17.63 -1.82 1.18
CA ARG A 70 -17.91 -2.08 -0.25
C ARG A 70 -16.72 -1.74 -1.14
N ARG A 71 -16.01 -0.65 -0.82
CA ARG A 71 -14.99 -0.09 -1.70
C ARG A 71 -13.60 -0.62 -1.39
N VAL A 72 -13.24 -0.73 -0.11
CA VAL A 72 -11.93 -1.24 0.31
C VAL A 72 -11.98 -2.76 0.39
N LEU A 73 -12.78 -3.33 1.29
CA LEU A 73 -12.79 -4.79 1.49
C LEU A 73 -13.28 -5.53 0.24
N GLY A 74 -14.30 -5.00 -0.44
CA GLY A 74 -14.78 -5.58 -1.70
C GLY A 74 -13.75 -5.54 -2.83
N ASN A 75 -12.86 -4.55 -2.86
CA ASN A 75 -11.79 -4.50 -3.86
C ASN A 75 -10.62 -5.40 -3.45
N THR A 76 -10.22 -5.38 -2.18
CA THR A 76 -9.19 -6.27 -1.64
C THR A 76 -9.56 -7.73 -1.83
N TYR A 77 -10.81 -8.11 -1.59
CA TYR A 77 -11.29 -9.47 -1.81
C TYR A 77 -11.18 -9.89 -3.28
N ARG A 78 -11.57 -9.00 -4.21
CA ARG A 78 -11.43 -9.25 -5.65
C ARG A 78 -9.97 -9.45 -6.05
N ILE A 79 -9.06 -8.62 -5.55
CA ILE A 79 -7.62 -8.78 -5.79
C ILE A 79 -7.13 -10.13 -5.24
N LEU A 80 -7.49 -10.47 -4.00
CA LEU A 80 -7.03 -11.69 -3.35
C LEU A 80 -7.56 -12.95 -4.08
N ARG A 81 -8.80 -12.89 -4.57
CA ARG A 81 -9.40 -13.98 -5.32
C ARG A 81 -8.85 -14.07 -6.74
N ASP A 82 -8.83 -12.97 -7.48
CA ASP A 82 -8.59 -12.98 -8.92
C ASP A 82 -7.09 -12.94 -9.28
N ILE A 83 -6.26 -12.33 -8.43
CA ILE A 83 -4.82 -12.17 -8.67
C ILE A 83 -4.01 -13.16 -7.82
N VAL A 84 -4.31 -13.25 -6.52
CA VAL A 84 -3.53 -14.13 -5.64
C VAL A 84 -3.99 -15.60 -5.74
N HIS A 85 -5.30 -15.82 -5.91
CA HIS A 85 -5.90 -17.15 -6.07
C HIS A 85 -6.44 -17.37 -7.48
N SER A 86 -5.67 -16.99 -8.50
CA SER A 86 -6.04 -17.19 -9.91
C SER A 86 -6.31 -18.66 -10.28
N GLY A 87 -5.81 -19.61 -9.47
CA GLY A 87 -5.92 -21.05 -9.72
C GLY A 87 -4.92 -21.56 -10.76
N ILE A 88 -4.08 -20.68 -11.32
CA ILE A 88 -3.05 -21.04 -12.29
C ILE A 88 -1.84 -21.57 -11.53
N LEU A 89 -1.55 -22.86 -11.70
CA LEU A 89 -0.43 -23.56 -11.04
C LEU A 89 0.92 -22.86 -11.22
N ASN A 90 1.18 -22.29 -12.41
CA ASN A 90 2.41 -21.58 -12.70
C ASN A 90 2.59 -20.32 -11.83
N GLU A 91 1.51 -19.54 -11.64
CA GLU A 91 1.56 -18.33 -10.80
C GLU A 91 1.78 -18.69 -9.33
N TRP A 92 1.14 -19.77 -8.85
CA TRP A 92 1.40 -20.31 -7.52
C TRP A 92 2.87 -20.73 -7.33
N TYR A 93 3.45 -21.40 -8.33
CA TYR A 93 4.85 -21.82 -8.29
C TYR A 93 5.81 -20.62 -8.22
N VAL A 94 5.51 -19.53 -8.95
CA VAL A 94 6.26 -18.27 -8.88
C VAL A 94 6.18 -17.68 -7.47
N TYR A 95 5.00 -17.62 -6.86
CA TYR A 95 4.85 -17.15 -5.47
C TYR A 95 5.64 -17.98 -4.47
N MET A 96 5.60 -19.30 -4.59
CA MET A 96 6.36 -20.21 -3.72
C MET A 96 7.85 -20.02 -3.90
N THR A 97 8.32 -19.95 -5.14
CA THR A 97 9.74 -19.74 -5.45
C THR A 97 10.24 -18.41 -4.88
N LEU A 98 9.49 -17.32 -5.05
CA LEU A 98 9.83 -16.02 -4.46
C LEU A 98 9.88 -16.09 -2.93
N SER A 99 8.94 -16.79 -2.31
CA SER A 99 8.91 -16.98 -0.86
C SER A 99 10.14 -17.75 -0.37
N PHE A 100 10.53 -18.83 -1.08
CA PHE A 100 11.74 -19.59 -0.76
C PHE A 100 13.02 -18.77 -0.97
N VAL A 101 13.10 -17.93 -1.99
CA VAL A 101 14.24 -17.04 -2.21
C VAL A 101 14.38 -16.04 -1.06
N VAL A 102 13.27 -15.44 -0.61
CA VAL A 102 13.29 -14.54 0.55
C VAL A 102 13.76 -15.27 1.81
N LEU A 103 13.22 -16.47 2.07
CA LEU A 103 13.64 -17.28 3.22
C LEU A 103 15.12 -17.69 3.14
N LEU A 104 15.62 -18.00 1.94
CA LEU A 104 17.03 -18.32 1.72
C LEU A 104 17.93 -17.12 2.02
N ILE A 105 17.58 -15.92 1.54
CA ILE A 105 18.32 -14.70 1.83
C ILE A 105 18.33 -14.43 3.34
N LEU A 106 17.18 -14.57 4.02
CA LEU A 106 17.09 -14.43 5.47
C LEU A 106 17.94 -15.46 6.22
N ALA A 107 17.96 -16.71 5.77
CA ALA A 107 18.78 -17.75 6.38
C ALA A 107 20.28 -17.47 6.20
N VAL A 108 20.71 -17.07 5.00
CA VAL A 108 22.11 -16.74 4.71
C VAL A 108 22.56 -15.53 5.52
N THR A 109 21.74 -14.49 5.58
CA THR A 109 22.04 -13.28 6.38
C THR A 109 22.11 -13.59 7.88
N TYR A 110 21.18 -14.39 8.40
CA TYR A 110 21.23 -14.85 9.78
C TYR A 110 22.52 -15.63 10.09
N VAL A 111 22.88 -16.61 9.25
CA VAL A 111 24.12 -17.37 9.42
C VAL A 111 25.36 -16.48 9.34
N ALA A 112 25.36 -15.50 8.45
CA ALA A 112 26.47 -14.55 8.29
C ALA A 112 26.59 -13.55 9.45
N MET A 113 25.54 -13.34 10.25
CA MET A 113 25.54 -12.46 11.42
C MET A 113 25.81 -13.20 12.74
N VAL A 114 25.48 -14.48 12.80
CA VAL A 114 25.72 -15.34 13.98
C VAL A 114 27.16 -15.90 14.00
N ARG A 115 27.81 -15.98 12.84
CA ARG A 115 29.25 -16.22 12.73
C ARG A 115 30.03 -14.91 12.84
#